data_AF-A0A1D8USS8-F1
#
_entry.id   AF-A0A1D8USS8-F1
#
_cell.length_a   1.000
_cell.length_b   1.000
_cell.length_c   1.000
_cell.angle_alpha   90.00
_cell.angle_beta   90.00
_cell.angle_gamma   90.00
#
_symmetry.space_group_name_H-M   'P 1'
#
loop_
_entity.id
_entity.type
_entity.pdbx_description
1 polymer ?
#
loop_
_entity_poly.entity_id
_entity_poly.type
_entity_poly.pdbx_seq_one_letter_code
_entity_poly.pdbx_strand_id
1 'polypeptide(L)'
;MTTTSDAPHAFDKLAQRYRSDRTAKVAPPAAAQEKSSRRRARPPAFTPTPKITALSERLGLEAMRCTAAFTTEQYQELIHESASILETLARIWGARNIPSSDVLLELDHRMQLGELLLRLNSDGPRSEHAPHKMWRPNSTKLP
;
A
#
# COMPACT_ATOMS: atom_id res chain seq x y z
N MET A 1 -24.55 -32.45 4.22
CA MET A 1 -24.18 -32.18 2.80
C MET A 1 -23.50 -30.81 2.77
N THR A 2 -22.17 -30.80 2.76
CA THR A 2 -21.34 -29.59 2.83
C THR A 2 -20.81 -29.28 1.43
N THR A 3 -21.26 -28.19 0.82
CA THR A 3 -20.63 -27.64 -0.39
C THR A 3 -19.76 -26.45 0.01
N THR A 4 -18.48 -26.71 0.26
CA THR A 4 -17.46 -25.67 0.38
C THR A 4 -17.14 -25.15 -1.01
N SER A 5 -17.60 -23.93 -1.31
CA SER A 5 -17.28 -23.22 -2.55
C SER A 5 -15.86 -22.65 -2.43
N ASP A 6 -14.87 -23.46 -2.84
CA ASP A 6 -13.45 -23.13 -2.83
C ASP A 6 -13.09 -22.26 -4.06
N ALA A 7 -13.62 -21.04 -4.07
CA ALA A 7 -13.23 -20.03 -5.06
C ALA A 7 -12.04 -19.24 -4.48
N PRO A 8 -10.86 -19.23 -5.13
CA PRO A 8 -9.72 -18.48 -4.63
C PRO A 8 -10.09 -16.99 -4.50
N HIS A 9 -9.96 -16.44 -3.29
CA HIS A 9 -10.32 -15.07 -2.99
C HIS A 9 -9.53 -14.13 -3.91
N ALA A 10 -10.14 -13.02 -4.32
CA ALA A 10 -9.51 -12.05 -5.23
C ALA A 10 -8.13 -11.59 -4.71
N PHE A 11 -7.95 -11.55 -3.39
CA PHE A 11 -6.68 -11.25 -2.74
C PHE A 11 -5.62 -12.35 -2.88
N ASP A 12 -5.99 -13.63 -2.91
CA ASP A 12 -5.02 -14.72 -3.10
C ASP A 12 -4.40 -14.67 -4.49
N LYS A 13 -5.23 -14.42 -5.52
CA LYS A 13 -4.75 -14.24 -6.90
C LYS A 13 -3.84 -13.03 -7.03
N LEU A 14 -4.13 -11.95 -6.30
CA LEU A 14 -3.32 -10.74 -6.26
C LEU A 14 -1.97 -10.98 -5.54
N ALA A 15 -2.00 -11.65 -4.39
CA ALA A 15 -0.80 -12.00 -3.64
C ALA A 15 0.10 -12.97 -4.42
N GLN A 16 -0.49 -13.91 -5.17
CA GLN A 16 0.24 -14.86 -5.99
C GLN A 16 0.92 -14.19 -7.20
N ARG A 17 0.25 -13.22 -7.85
CA ARG A 17 0.88 -12.41 -8.91
C ARG A 17 2.03 -11.57 -8.36
N TYR A 18 1.82 -10.90 -7.22
CA TYR A 18 2.85 -10.11 -6.56
C TYR A 18 4.11 -10.95 -6.22
N ARG A 19 3.93 -12.14 -5.63
CA ARG A 19 5.07 -13.05 -5.35
C ARG A 19 5.80 -13.50 -6.62
N SER A 20 5.06 -13.77 -7.69
CA SER A 20 5.63 -14.21 -8.97
C SER A 20 6.49 -13.09 -9.59
N ASP A 21 6.01 -11.85 -9.59
CA ASP A 21 6.73 -10.69 -10.13
C ASP A 21 7.98 -10.33 -9.31
N ARG A 22 7.94 -10.51 -7.98
CA ARG A 22 9.09 -10.30 -7.09
C ARG A 22 10.23 -11.30 -7.35
N THR A 23 9.91 -12.54 -7.69
CA THR A 23 10.93 -13.57 -7.98
C THR A 23 11.48 -13.48 -9.40
N ALA A 24 10.71 -12.93 -10.35
CA ALA A 24 11.13 -12.76 -11.74
C ALA A 24 12.05 -11.55 -11.98
N LYS A 25 12.18 -10.63 -11.01
CA LYS A 25 12.88 -9.34 -11.23
C LYS A 25 14.04 -9.11 -10.27
N VAL A 26 15.12 -9.87 -10.48
CA VAL A 26 16.49 -9.48 -10.07
C VAL A 26 17.39 -9.57 -11.30
N ALA A 27 17.18 -8.66 -12.25
CA ALA A 27 18.15 -8.35 -13.30
C ALA A 27 18.49 -6.86 -13.17
N PRO A 28 19.78 -6.48 -13.16
CA PRO A 28 20.18 -5.08 -13.02
C PRO A 28 19.71 -4.27 -14.25
N PRO A 29 19.27 -3.02 -14.09
CA PRO A 29 18.82 -2.22 -15.21
C PRO A 29 20.04 -1.78 -16.04
N ALA A 30 20.07 -2.24 -17.29
CA ALA A 30 20.94 -1.68 -18.33
C ALA A 30 20.56 -0.20 -18.57
N ALA A 31 21.57 0.64 -18.64
CA ALA A 31 21.47 2.08 -18.78
C ALA A 31 20.71 2.50 -20.05
N ALA A 32 19.74 3.40 -19.90
CA ALA A 32 19.29 4.32 -20.94
C ALA A 32 18.70 5.57 -20.28
N GLN A 33 19.55 6.58 -20.07
CA GLN A 33 19.12 7.94 -19.81
C GLN A 33 18.57 8.53 -21.11
N GLU A 34 17.25 8.62 -21.23
CA GLU A 34 16.63 9.49 -22.22
C GLU A 34 15.96 10.66 -21.51
N LYS A 35 16.59 11.84 -21.67
CA LYS A 35 16.13 13.13 -21.16
C LYS A 35 14.84 13.53 -21.87
N SER A 36 13.69 13.10 -21.37
CA SER A 36 12.39 13.61 -21.81
C SER A 36 11.84 14.59 -20.78
N SER A 37 12.05 15.89 -21.02
CA SER A 37 11.34 16.98 -20.36
C SER A 37 9.86 16.98 -20.77
N ARG A 38 9.09 15.99 -20.34
CA ARG A 38 7.63 16.04 -20.38
C ARG A 38 7.18 16.86 -19.18
N ARG A 39 6.60 18.03 -19.42
CA ARG A 39 5.69 18.68 -18.46
C ARG A 39 4.80 17.57 -17.90
N ARG A 40 4.92 17.26 -16.61
CA ARG A 40 4.04 16.29 -15.94
C ARG A 40 2.62 16.78 -16.15
N ALA A 41 1.90 16.14 -17.06
CA ALA A 41 0.48 16.37 -17.22
C ALA A 41 -0.14 16.10 -15.85
N ARG A 42 -0.91 17.07 -15.33
CA ARG A 42 -1.66 16.90 -14.09
C ARG A 42 -2.47 15.60 -14.25
N PRO A 43 -2.38 14.64 -13.30
CA PRO A 43 -3.17 13.43 -13.39
C PRO A 43 -4.65 13.81 -13.50
N PRO A 44 -5.44 13.08 -14.32
CA PRO A 44 -6.84 13.42 -14.54
C PRO A 44 -7.55 13.48 -13.18
N ALA A 45 -8.31 14.56 -12.97
CA ALA A 45 -9.06 14.72 -11.74
C ALA A 45 -10.08 13.58 -11.63
N PHE A 46 -10.07 12.90 -10.48
CA PHE A 46 -11.01 11.83 -10.19
C PHE A 46 -12.42 12.42 -10.01
N THR A 47 -13.29 12.24 -11.00
CA THR A 47 -14.70 12.64 -10.87
C THR A 47 -15.43 11.69 -9.92
N PRO A 48 -16.21 12.18 -8.95
CA PRO A 48 -17.05 11.34 -8.11
C PRO A 48 -18.20 10.77 -8.94
N THR A 49 -18.38 9.46 -8.88
CA THR A 49 -19.56 8.77 -9.42
C THR A 49 -20.39 8.23 -8.26
N PRO A 50 -21.72 8.05 -8.40
CA PRO A 50 -22.55 7.52 -7.32
C PRO A 50 -22.02 6.20 -6.74
N LYS A 51 -21.52 5.31 -7.61
CA LYS A 51 -20.89 4.05 -7.21
C LYS A 51 -19.64 4.26 -6.34
N ILE A 52 -18.77 5.20 -6.73
CA ILE A 52 -17.55 5.48 -5.98
C ILE A 52 -17.87 6.20 -4.67
N THR A 53 -18.86 7.09 -4.65
CA THR A 53 -19.34 7.74 -3.43
C THR A 53 -19.84 6.70 -2.43
N ALA A 54 -20.71 5.78 -2.85
CA ALA A 54 -21.21 4.71 -1.99
C ALA A 54 -20.10 3.78 -1.46
N LEU A 55 -19.11 3.44 -2.30
CA LEU A 55 -17.95 2.68 -1.85
C LEU A 55 -17.08 3.47 -0.85
N SER A 56 -16.96 4.78 -1.02
CA SER A 56 -16.18 5.64 -0.12
C SER A 56 -16.86 5.80 1.24
N GLU A 57 -18.19 5.95 1.25
CA GLU A 57 -19.00 5.98 2.49
C GLU A 57 -18.88 4.65 3.25
N ARG A 58 -18.98 3.53 2.52
CA ARG A 58 -18.80 2.19 3.09
C ARG A 58 -17.41 2.01 3.68
N LEU A 59 -16.36 2.44 2.97
CA LEU A 59 -14.99 2.39 3.46
C LEU A 59 -14.83 3.19 4.76
N GLY A 60 -15.44 4.37 4.84
CA GLY A 60 -15.44 5.19 6.05
C GLY A 60 -16.10 4.47 7.23
N LEU A 61 -17.24 3.80 6.99
CA LEU A 61 -17.92 3.02 8.02
C LEU A 61 -17.08 1.83 8.51
N GLU A 62 -16.50 1.05 7.60
CA GLU A 62 -15.63 -0.10 7.91
C GLU A 62 -14.38 0.37 8.71
N ALA A 63 -13.79 1.51 8.34
CA ALA A 63 -12.67 2.11 9.09
C ALA A 63 -13.05 2.51 10.52
N MET A 64 -14.24 3.10 10.71
CA MET A 64 -14.74 3.43 12.04
C MET A 64 -14.97 2.18 12.88
N ARG A 65 -15.57 1.13 12.31
CA ARG A 65 -15.81 -0.14 13.01
C ARG A 65 -14.51 -0.86 13.37
N CYS A 66 -13.54 -0.89 12.45
CA CYS A 66 -12.20 -1.42 12.72
C CYS A 66 -11.54 -0.71 13.91
N THR A 67 -11.63 0.62 13.95
CA THR A 67 -11.10 1.41 15.07
C THR A 67 -11.85 1.11 16.38
N ALA A 68 -13.18 1.01 16.33
CA ALA A 68 -13.99 0.65 17.49
C ALA A 68 -13.65 -0.76 18.03
N ALA A 69 -13.49 -1.74 17.14
CA ALA A 69 -13.08 -3.10 17.49
C ALA A 69 -11.69 -3.13 18.14
N PHE A 70 -10.74 -2.31 17.64
CA PHE A 70 -9.44 -2.15 18.28
C PHE A 70 -9.57 -1.57 19.70
N THR A 71 -10.35 -0.49 19.87
CA THR A 71 -10.50 0.16 21.19
C THR A 71 -11.25 -0.68 22.22
N THR A 72 -12.05 -1.65 21.77
CA THR A 72 -12.81 -2.57 22.63
C THR A 72 -12.17 -3.95 22.73
N GLU A 73 -10.94 -4.10 22.24
CA GLU A 73 -10.14 -5.34 22.28
C GLU A 73 -10.83 -6.56 21.63
N GLN A 74 -11.69 -6.32 20.66
CA GLN A 74 -12.41 -7.36 19.93
C GLN A 74 -11.57 -7.89 18.76
N TYR A 75 -10.67 -8.84 19.04
CA TYR A 75 -9.71 -9.36 18.05
C TYR A 75 -10.34 -9.89 16.75
N GLN A 76 -11.42 -10.67 16.84
CA GLN A 76 -12.07 -11.23 15.65
C GLN A 76 -12.75 -10.16 14.79
N GLU A 77 -13.43 -9.20 15.44
CA GLU A 77 -14.03 -8.05 14.75
C GLU A 77 -12.97 -7.16 14.11
N LEU A 78 -11.83 -6.98 14.77
CA LEU A 78 -10.70 -6.23 14.22
C LEU A 78 -10.19 -6.86 12.92
N ILE A 79 -10.02 -8.19 12.89
CA ILE A 79 -9.63 -8.91 11.67
C ILE A 79 -10.70 -8.75 10.58
N HIS A 80 -11.97 -8.94 10.94
CA HIS A 80 -13.08 -8.90 10.00
C HIS A 80 -13.24 -7.52 9.33
N GLU A 81 -13.24 -6.46 10.14
CA GLU A 81 -13.37 -5.09 9.63
C GLU A 81 -12.12 -4.66 8.86
N SER A 82 -10.92 -5.08 9.29
CA SER A 82 -9.68 -4.86 8.52
C SER A 82 -9.72 -5.52 7.14
N ALA A 83 -10.23 -6.76 7.04
CA ALA A 83 -10.39 -7.43 5.76
C ALA A 83 -11.42 -6.73 4.87
N SER A 84 -12.53 -6.27 5.45
CA SER A 84 -13.58 -5.52 4.74
C SER A 84 -13.05 -4.21 4.15
N ILE A 85 -12.21 -3.46 4.90
CA ILE A 85 -11.51 -2.26 4.41
C ILE A 85 -10.69 -2.58 3.16
N LEU A 86 -9.87 -3.63 3.21
CA LEU A 86 -9.04 -4.03 2.07
C LEU A 86 -9.88 -4.41 0.85
N GLU A 87 -10.98 -5.12 1.06
CA GLU A 87 -11.91 -5.48 -0.02
C GLU A 87 -12.56 -4.26 -0.65
N THR A 88 -13.05 -3.32 0.15
CA THR A 88 -13.65 -2.07 -0.35
C THR A 88 -12.62 -1.22 -1.09
N LEU A 89 -11.38 -1.13 -0.60
CA LEU A 89 -10.28 -0.47 -1.31
C LEU A 89 -10.01 -1.11 -2.69
N ALA A 90 -9.95 -2.44 -2.77
CA ALA A 90 -9.77 -3.15 -4.04
C ALA A 90 -10.90 -2.85 -5.03
N ARG A 91 -12.15 -2.76 -4.55
CA ARG A 91 -13.31 -2.36 -5.37
C ARG A 91 -13.22 -0.92 -5.86
N ILE A 92 -12.74 0.01 -5.02
CA ILE A 92 -12.50 1.41 -5.41
C ILE A 92 -11.42 1.49 -6.49
N TRP A 93 -10.31 0.78 -6.33
CA TRP A 93 -9.23 0.74 -7.33
C TRP A 93 -9.74 0.19 -8.66
N GLY A 94 -10.49 -0.92 -8.63
CA GLY A 94 -11.12 -1.49 -9.82
C GLY A 94 -12.08 -0.50 -10.51
N ALA A 95 -12.90 0.22 -9.74
CA ALA A 95 -13.80 1.24 -10.28
C ALA A 95 -13.07 2.45 -10.91
N ARG A 96 -11.79 2.65 -10.57
CA ARG A 96 -10.92 3.71 -11.07
C ARG A 96 -9.93 3.23 -12.13
N ASN A 97 -10.00 1.96 -12.55
CA ASN A 97 -9.00 1.32 -13.41
C ASN A 97 -7.57 1.42 -12.85
N ILE A 98 -7.43 1.41 -11.53
CA ILE A 98 -6.12 1.36 -10.86
C ILE A 98 -5.78 -0.13 -10.65
N PRO A 99 -4.69 -0.63 -11.23
CA PRO A 99 -4.25 -2.00 -10.98
C PRO A 99 -3.82 -2.16 -9.52
N SER A 100 -4.35 -3.17 -8.82
CA SER A 100 -3.93 -3.46 -7.45
C SER A 100 -2.44 -3.81 -7.36
N SER A 101 -1.84 -4.34 -8.44
CA SER A 101 -0.39 -4.58 -8.54
C SER A 101 0.43 -3.31 -8.32
N ASP A 102 -0.03 -2.18 -8.85
CA ASP A 102 0.68 -0.91 -8.78
C ASP A 102 0.63 -0.36 -7.36
N VAL A 103 -0.51 -0.54 -6.68
CA VAL A 103 -0.66 -0.17 -5.26
C VAL A 103 0.22 -1.06 -4.37
N LEU A 104 0.23 -2.37 -4.61
CA LEU A 104 1.07 -3.30 -3.85
C LEU A 104 2.56 -3.02 -4.06
N LEU A 105 2.97 -2.69 -5.28
CA LEU A 105 4.34 -2.30 -5.61
C LEU A 105 4.75 -1.03 -4.84
N GLU A 106 3.88 -0.01 -4.82
CA GLU A 106 4.14 1.21 -4.06
C GLU A 106 4.22 0.95 -2.54
N LEU A 107 3.37 0.08 -1.99
CA LEU A 107 3.45 -0.31 -0.59
C LEU A 107 4.78 -0.99 -0.27
N ASP A 108 5.24 -1.88 -1.14
CA ASP A 108 6.55 -2.53 -0.98
C ASP A 108 7.71 -1.53 -1.06
N HIS A 109 7.67 -0.59 -2.01
CA HIS A 109 8.67 0.48 -2.09
C HIS A 109 8.72 1.32 -0.80
N ARG A 110 7.57 1.65 -0.21
CA ARG A 110 7.51 2.38 1.07
C ARG A 110 8.07 1.56 2.23
N MET A 111 7.83 0.25 2.25
CA MET A 111 8.38 -0.65 3.25
C MET A 111 9.91 -0.73 3.14
N GLN A 112 10.44 -0.93 1.93
CA GLN A 112 11.89 -0.96 1.67
C GLN A 112 12.57 0.35 2.08
N LEU A 113 11.94 1.49 1.76
CA LEU A 113 12.46 2.80 2.18
C LEU A 113 12.45 2.92 3.71
N GLY A 114 11.36 2.49 4.37
CA GLY A 114 11.28 2.46 5.84
C GLY A 114 12.41 1.65 6.47
N GLU A 115 12.68 0.45 5.95
CA GLU A 115 13.78 -0.40 6.41
C GLU A 115 15.16 0.24 6.20
N LEU A 116 15.40 0.86 5.04
CA LEU A 116 16.65 1.56 4.75
C LEU A 116 16.87 2.73 5.73
N LEU A 117 15.82 3.53 5.97
CA LEU A 117 15.88 4.64 6.92
C LEU A 117 16.17 4.16 8.35
N LEU A 118 15.60 3.02 8.75
CA LEU A 118 15.89 2.42 10.05
C LEU A 118 17.36 1.98 10.15
N ARG A 119 17.92 1.35 9.11
CA ARG A 119 19.33 0.94 9.07
C ARG A 119 20.28 2.14 9.11
N LEU A 120 20.07 3.15 8.27
CA LEU A 120 20.90 4.36 8.27
C LEU A 120 20.91 5.06 9.63
N ASN A 121 19.78 5.05 10.35
CA ASN A 121 19.69 5.62 11.69
C ASN A 121 20.31 4.75 12.78
N SER A 122 20.46 3.44 12.55
CA SER A 122 21.05 2.50 13.50
C SER A 122 22.56 2.35 13.31
N ASP A 123 23.05 2.47 12.07
CA ASP A 123 24.44 2.19 11.66
C ASP A 123 25.35 3.45 11.67
N GLY A 124 24.83 4.61 12.08
CA GLY A 124 25.64 5.82 12.24
C GLY A 124 26.63 5.69 13.41
N PRO A 125 27.84 6.28 13.32
CA PRO A 125 28.80 6.26 14.43
C PRO A 125 28.16 6.91 15.67
N ARG A 126 27.94 6.11 16.73
CA ARG A 126 27.52 6.60 18.04
C ARG A 126 28.67 7.43 18.62
N SER A 127 28.60 8.75 18.48
CA SER A 127 29.42 9.64 19.28
C SER A 127 28.82 9.71 20.68
N GLU A 128 29.58 9.32 21.71
CA GLU A 128 29.17 9.38 23.12
C GLU A 128 28.81 10.80 23.59
N HIS A 129 29.15 11.83 22.79
CA HIS A 129 29.03 13.24 23.15
C HIS A 129 28.07 14.03 22.23
N ALA A 130 27.46 13.39 21.22
CA ALA A 130 26.54 14.07 20.31
C ALA A 130 25.08 13.67 20.60
N PRO A 131 24.14 14.62 20.70
CA PRO A 131 22.73 14.28 20.84
C PRO A 131 22.29 13.43 19.65
N HIS A 132 21.60 12.32 19.94
CA HIS A 132 21.01 11.39 18.97
C HIS A 132 20.10 12.15 17.99
N LYS A 133 20.67 12.68 16.90
CA LYS A 133 19.89 13.37 15.87
C LYS A 133 19.49 12.33 14.83
N MET A 134 18.33 11.72 15.04
CA MET A 134 17.70 10.86 14.04
C MET A 134 17.69 11.59 12.70
N TRP A 135 18.34 11.02 11.69
CA TRP A 135 18.32 11.56 10.35
C TRP A 135 16.89 11.47 9.84
N ARG A 136 16.26 12.65 9.70
CA ARG A 136 14.94 12.79 9.08
C ARG A 136 15.17 13.33 7.67
N PRO A 137 14.86 12.57 6.61
CA PRO A 137 14.85 13.15 5.27
C PRO A 137 13.84 14.29 5.25
N ASN A 138 14.31 15.48 4.86
CA ASN A 138 13.43 16.64 4.67
C ASN A 138 12.51 16.35 3.49
N SER A 139 11.26 15.95 3.79
CA SER A 139 10.18 15.77 2.82
C SER A 139 10.49 14.76 1.71
N THR A 140 10.11 13.50 1.92
CA THR A 140 9.84 12.59 0.80
C THR A 140 8.56 13.06 0.10
N LYS A 141 8.68 14.06 -0.77
CA LYS A 141 7.82 14.08 -1.96
C LYS A 141 8.20 12.85 -2.76
N LEU A 142 7.51 11.75 -2.47
CA LEU A 142 7.53 10.56 -3.31
C LEU A 142 7.29 11.03 -4.76
N PRO A 143 8.16 10.63 -5.71
CA PRO A 143 8.05 11.05 -7.11
C PRO A 143 6.73 10.62 -7.73
#